data_AF-A0A2M8HK38-F1
#
_entry.id   AF-A0A2M8HK38-F1
#
_cell.length_a   1.000
_cell.length_b   1.000
_cell.length_c   1.000
_cell.angle_alpha   90.00
_cell.angle_beta   90.00
_cell.angle_gamma   90.00
#
_symmetry.space_group_name_H-M   'P 1'
#
loop_
_entity.id
_entity.type
_entity.pdbx_description
1 polymer ?
#
loop_
_entity_poly.entity_id
_entity_poly.type
_entity_poly.pdbx_seq_one_letter_code
_entity_poly.pdbx_strand_id
1 'polypeptide(L)'
;AILVLAPLLAPMAQSYGINPIHFGIIMIVNLEIGYITPPVGINLFVASGIFKEALGDVIKSVVPLIGIFLIGLMLISFIPEISMFPISEEAPIETPTAPEPINEEPAPEEGGSFLDKY
;
A
#
# COMPACT_ATOMS: atom_id res chain seq x y z
N ALA A 1 -6.63 13.56 -0.98
CA ALA A 1 -7.22 13.33 0.36
C ALA A 1 -6.37 12.37 1.20
N ILE A 2 -6.13 11.13 0.76
CA ILE A 2 -5.32 10.14 1.51
C ILE A 2 -3.92 10.65 1.86
N LEU A 3 -3.17 11.25 0.92
CA LEU A 3 -1.82 11.76 1.18
C LEU A 3 -1.76 12.87 2.25
N VAL A 4 -2.87 13.58 2.47
CA VAL A 4 -2.98 14.63 3.50
C VAL A 4 -3.46 14.02 4.82
N LEU A 5 -4.43 13.11 4.75
CA LEU A 5 -5.03 12.44 5.90
C LEU A 5 -4.10 11.39 6.53
N ALA A 6 -3.24 10.73 5.76
CA ALA A 6 -2.33 9.69 6.23
C ALA A 6 -1.34 10.19 7.30
N PRO A 7 -0.53 11.24 7.09
CA PRO A 7 0.36 11.76 8.13
C PRO A 7 -0.42 12.44 9.27
N LEU A 8 -1.61 12.97 9.00
CA LEU A 8 -2.49 13.59 10.00
C LEU A 8 -3.06 12.55 10.98
N LEU A 9 -3.40 11.36 10.48
CA LEU A 9 -4.05 10.29 11.25
C LEU A 9 -3.04 9.29 11.82
N ALA A 10 -1.80 9.26 11.33
CA ALA A 10 -0.71 8.46 11.91
C ALA A 10 -0.54 8.63 13.43
N PRO A 11 -0.50 9.86 14.01
CA PRO A 11 -0.42 10.03 15.46
C PRO A 11 -1.72 9.67 16.19
N MET A 12 -2.88 9.80 15.54
CA MET A 12 -4.20 9.44 16.10
C MET A 12 -4.36 7.91 16.20
N ALA A 13 -3.85 7.16 15.23
CA ALA A 13 -3.85 5.70 15.27
C ALA A 13 -2.93 5.18 16.38
N GLN A 14 -1.75 5.78 16.54
CA GLN A 14 -0.81 5.43 17.60
C GLN A 14 -1.37 5.73 19.01
N SER A 15 -2.12 6.81 19.17
CA SER A 15 -2.71 7.17 20.47
C SER A 15 -3.91 6.32 20.88
N TYR A 16 -4.64 5.76 19.90
CA TYR A 16 -5.80 4.88 20.13
C TYR A 16 -5.44 3.39 20.23
N GLY A 17 -4.17 3.01 20.05
CA GLY A 17 -3.74 1.60 20.08
C GLY A 17 -4.27 0.77 18.90
N ILE A 18 -4.81 1.43 17.86
CA ILE A 18 -5.35 0.79 16.65
C ILE A 18 -4.24 0.75 15.61
N ASN A 19 -4.07 -0.38 14.94
CA ASN A 19 -3.04 -0.53 13.91
C ASN A 19 -3.27 0.49 12.78
N PRO A 20 -2.33 1.41 12.49
CA PRO A 20 -2.50 2.48 11.52
C PRO A 20 -2.88 1.98 10.12
N ILE A 21 -2.50 0.74 9.80
CA ILE A 21 -2.84 0.07 8.54
C ILE A 21 -4.36 -0.19 8.47
N HIS A 22 -4.95 -0.76 9.51
CA HIS A 22 -6.39 -1.06 9.54
C HIS A 22 -7.23 0.21 9.45
N PHE A 23 -6.82 1.24 10.19
CA PHE A 23 -7.45 2.55 10.12
C PHE A 23 -7.32 3.18 8.72
N GLY A 24 -6.15 3.04 8.09
CA GLY A 24 -5.92 3.47 6.71
C GLY A 24 -6.84 2.78 5.71
N ILE A 25 -7.04 1.46 5.86
CA ILE A 25 -7.94 0.68 4.99
C ILE A 25 -9.39 1.18 5.13
N ILE A 26 -9.89 1.36 6.35
CA ILE A 26 -11.25 1.90 6.58
C ILE A 26 -11.42 3.28 5.92
N MET A 27 -10.41 4.15 6.04
CA MET A 27 -10.43 5.47 5.40
C MET A 27 -10.42 5.39 3.87
N ILE A 28 -9.63 4.49 3.29
CA ILE A 28 -9.57 4.27 1.84
C ILE A 28 -10.91 3.77 1.31
N VAL A 29 -11.52 2.77 1.95
CA VAL A 29 -12.81 2.22 1.49
C VAL A 29 -13.92 3.26 1.61
N ASN A 30 -13.97 4.04 2.70
CA ASN A 30 -14.93 5.15 2.83
C ASN A 30 -14.74 6.22 1.74
N LEU A 31 -13.49 6.51 1.37
CA LEU A 31 -13.20 7.46 0.30
C LEU A 31 -13.63 6.91 -1.07
N GLU A 32 -13.39 5.63 -1.32
CA GLU A 32 -13.78 4.97 -2.56
C GLU A 32 -15.29 4.95 -2.74
N ILE A 33 -16.04 4.67 -1.67
CA ILE A 33 -17.50 4.81 -1.63
C ILE A 33 -17.90 6.26 -1.97
N GLY A 34 -17.18 7.25 -1.44
CA GLY A 34 -17.38 8.67 -1.79
C GLY A 34 -17.18 8.98 -3.28
N TYR A 35 -16.24 8.32 -3.95
CA TYR A 35 -15.98 8.52 -5.39
C TYR A 35 -17.00 7.88 -6.32
N ILE A 36 -17.64 6.79 -5.89
CA ILE A 36 -18.71 6.14 -6.65
C ILE A 36 -20.10 6.70 -6.33
N THR A 37 -20.25 7.50 -5.27
CA THR A 37 -21.54 8.09 -4.89
C THR A 37 -21.72 9.44 -5.62
N PRO A 38 -22.92 9.77 -6.14
CA PRO A 38 -23.15 10.97 -6.97
C PRO A 38 -22.70 12.35 -6.43
N PRO A 39 -22.67 12.67 -5.11
CA PRO A 39 -22.30 14.01 -4.67
C PRO A 39 -20.86 14.39 -5.03
N VAL A 40 -19.94 13.43 -5.23
CA VAL A 40 -18.60 13.66 -5.78
C VAL A 40 -18.42 12.90 -7.10
N GLY A 41 -18.77 11.62 -7.14
CA GLY A 41 -19.09 10.87 -8.36
C GLY A 41 -18.04 10.86 -9.48
N ILE A 42 -16.78 11.18 -9.20
CA ILE A 42 -15.76 11.36 -10.24
C ILE A 42 -15.58 10.07 -11.07
N ASN A 43 -15.63 8.90 -10.43
CA ASN A 43 -15.54 7.62 -11.14
C ASN A 43 -16.74 7.39 -12.06
N LEU A 44 -17.96 7.76 -11.62
CA LEU A 44 -19.16 7.73 -12.46
C LEU A 44 -19.07 8.71 -13.64
N PHE A 45 -18.47 9.88 -13.42
CA PHE A 45 -18.30 10.93 -14.42
C PHE A 45 -17.31 10.51 -15.52
N VAL A 46 -16.18 9.91 -15.12
CA VAL A 46 -15.20 9.34 -16.06
C VAL A 46 -15.79 8.17 -16.84
N ALA A 47 -16.52 7.27 -16.16
CA ALA A 47 -17.19 6.15 -16.82
C ALA A 47 -18.24 6.64 -17.84
N SER A 48 -19.10 7.59 -17.47
CA SER A 48 -20.06 8.23 -18.39
C SER A 48 -19.38 8.85 -19.62
N GLY A 49 -18.21 9.47 -19.44
CA GLY A 49 -17.41 10.00 -20.55
C GLY A 49 -16.87 8.93 -21.51
N ILE A 50 -16.49 7.76 -20.99
CA ILE A 50 -15.98 6.63 -21.80
C ILE A 50 -17.13 5.92 -22.52
N PHE A 51 -18.23 5.64 -21.82
CA PHE A 51 -19.38 4.92 -22.35
C PHE A 51 -20.34 5.81 -23.17
N LYS A 52 -20.17 7.14 -23.14
CA LYS A 52 -21.05 8.15 -23.79
C LYS A 52 -22.52 8.05 -23.40
N GLU A 53 -22.83 7.45 -22.26
CA GLU A 53 -24.19 7.37 -21.71
C GLU A 53 -24.42 8.44 -20.66
N ALA A 54 -25.69 8.80 -20.44
CA ALA A 54 -26.06 9.81 -19.47
C ALA A 54 -25.63 9.37 -18.05
N LEU A 55 -25.13 10.32 -17.25
CA LEU A 55 -24.68 10.06 -15.88
C LEU A 55 -25.76 9.33 -15.04
N GLY A 56 -27.05 9.62 -15.28
CA GLY A 56 -28.16 8.94 -14.61
C GLY A 56 -28.25 7.43 -14.90
N ASP A 57 -27.93 7.01 -16.12
CA ASP A 57 -27.96 5.59 -16.53
C ASP A 57 -26.75 4.83 -15.96
N VAL A 58 -25.59 5.50 -15.93
CA VAL A 58 -24.38 4.99 -15.28
C VAL A 58 -24.57 4.85 -13.77
N ILE A 59 -25.22 5.83 -13.12
CA ILE A 59 -25.55 5.77 -11.70
C ILE A 59 -26.43 4.57 -11.40
N LYS A 60 -27.51 4.35 -12.17
CA LYS A 60 -28.38 3.16 -12.02
C LYS A 60 -27.61 1.85 -12.18
N SER A 61 -26.66 1.81 -13.10
CA SER A 61 -25.82 0.63 -13.34
C SER A 61 -24.79 0.38 -12.23
N VAL A 62 -24.38 1.43 -11.50
CA VAL A 62 -23.44 1.36 -10.37
C VAL A 62 -24.12 1.10 -9.03
N VAL A 63 -25.44 1.28 -8.90
CA VAL A 63 -26.20 0.87 -7.68
C VAL A 63 -25.85 -0.56 -7.20
N PRO A 64 -25.85 -1.62 -8.05
CA PRO A 64 -25.45 -2.96 -7.61
C PRO A 64 -23.96 -3.04 -7.19
N LEU A 65 -23.09 -2.23 -7.78
CA LEU A 65 -21.67 -2.13 -7.40
C LEU A 65 -21.51 -1.53 -5.99
N ILE A 66 -22.30 -0.50 -5.65
CA ILE A 66 -22.34 0.07 -4.29
C ILE A 66 -22.71 -1.01 -3.27
N GLY A 67 -23.62 -1.93 -3.61
CA GLY A 67 -23.96 -3.08 -2.77
C GLY A 67 -22.77 -3.99 -2.48
N ILE A 68 -21.94 -4.26 -3.50
CA ILE A 68 -20.69 -5.03 -3.35
C ILE A 68 -19.67 -4.28 -2.50
N PHE A 69 -19.53 -2.96 -2.66
CA PHE A 69 -18.67 -2.14 -1.82
C PHE A 69 -19.10 -2.12 -0.36
N LEU A 70 -20.41 -2.09 -0.08
CA LEU A 70 -20.93 -2.17 1.29
C LEU A 70 -20.68 -3.54 1.92
N ILE A 71 -20.82 -4.62 1.15
CA ILE A 71 -20.49 -5.97 1.59
C ILE A 71 -18.99 -6.11 1.85
N GLY A 72 -18.15 -5.57 0.96
CA GLY A 72 -16.69 -5.52 1.11
C GLY A 72 -16.26 -4.70 2.33
N LEU A 73 -16.89 -3.54 2.56
CA LEU A 73 -16.68 -2.71 3.75
C LEU A 73 -17.04 -3.49 5.03
N MET A 74 -18.15 -4.22 5.03
CA MET A 74 -18.58 -5.04 6.16
C MET A 74 -17.59 -6.19 6.42
N LEU A 75 -17.11 -6.86 5.37
CA LEU A 75 -16.07 -7.91 5.46
C LEU A 75 -14.75 -7.37 6.03
N ILE A 76 -14.28 -6.24 5.51
CA ILE A 76 -13.03 -5.59 5.93
C ILE A 76 -13.15 -5.03 7.36
N SER A 77 -14.33 -4.52 7.75
CA SER A 77 -14.56 -3.98 9.10
C SER A 77 -14.68 -5.06 10.16
N PHE A 78 -15.23 -6.23 9.82
CA PHE A 78 -15.43 -7.33 10.78
C PHE A 78 -14.25 -8.28 10.89
N ILE A 79 -13.35 -8.31 9.90
CA ILE A 79 -12.20 -9.21 9.88
C ILE A 79 -10.90 -8.41 9.63
N PRO A 80 -10.33 -7.76 10.67
CA PRO A 80 -9.00 -7.15 10.56
C PRO A 80 -7.87 -8.16 10.27
N GLU A 81 -8.12 -9.46 10.49
CA GLU A 81 -7.14 -10.54 10.32
C GLU A 81 -6.81 -10.85 8.84
N ILE A 82 -7.68 -10.53 7.87
CA ILE A 82 -7.36 -10.73 6.45
C ILE A 82 -6.27 -9.75 5.97
N SER A 83 -6.18 -8.57 6.59
CA SER A 83 -5.17 -7.56 6.25
C SER A 83 -3.83 -7.80 6.95
N MET A 84 -3.78 -8.67 7.96
CA MET A 84 -2.56 -8.93 8.74
C MET A 84 -1.88 -10.25 8.35
N PHE A 85 -2.60 -11.17 7.69
CA PHE A 85 -2.05 -12.45 7.24
C PHE A 85 -0.90 -12.33 6.20
N PRO A 86 -0.94 -11.45 5.18
CA PRO A 86 0.17 -11.34 4.24
C PRO A 86 1.38 -10.54 4.78
N ILE A 87 1.25 -9.81 5.89
CA ILE A 87 2.37 -9.06 6.51
C ILE A 87 3.29 -9.99 7.32
N SER A 88 2.79 -11.14 7.77
CA SER A 88 3.63 -12.21 8.33
C SER A 88 4.57 -12.84 7.29
N GLU A 89 4.31 -12.62 6.00
CA GLU A 89 5.06 -13.18 4.87
C GLU A 89 5.72 -12.10 4.00
N GLU A 90 5.86 -10.87 4.52
CA GLU A 90 6.95 -10.03 4.03
C GLU A 90 8.23 -10.69 4.55
N ALA A 91 8.96 -11.28 3.61
CA ALA A 91 10.33 -11.73 3.78
C ALA A 91 11.09 -10.73 4.66
N PRO A 92 11.99 -11.20 5.56
CA PRO A 92 12.80 -10.31 6.37
C PRO A 92 13.30 -9.21 5.45
N ILE A 93 12.95 -7.96 5.76
CA ILE A 93 13.67 -6.82 5.21
C ILE A 93 15.11 -7.22 5.44
N GLU A 94 15.84 -7.52 4.35
CA GLU A 94 17.28 -7.46 4.39
C GLU A 94 17.52 -6.02 4.83
N THR A 95 17.63 -5.84 6.15
CA THR A 95 18.35 -4.74 6.75
C THR A 95 19.56 -4.67 5.85
N PRO A 96 19.80 -3.58 5.10
CA PRO A 96 21.03 -3.48 4.35
C PRO A 96 22.10 -3.72 5.40
N THR A 97 22.62 -4.94 5.42
CA THR A 97 23.69 -5.35 6.30
C THR A 97 24.72 -4.31 5.97
N ALA A 98 25.12 -3.53 6.98
CA ALA A 98 26.24 -2.61 6.83
C ALA A 98 27.27 -3.33 5.95
N PRO A 99 27.74 -2.68 4.86
CA PRO A 99 28.52 -3.35 3.82
C PRO A 99 29.49 -4.28 4.55
N GLU A 100 29.45 -5.58 4.21
CA GLU A 100 30.31 -6.56 4.89
C GLU A 100 31.68 -5.92 5.05
N PRO A 101 32.30 -5.95 6.25
CA PRO A 101 33.64 -5.42 6.38
C PRO A 101 34.42 -6.08 5.26
N ILE A 102 34.93 -5.27 4.34
CA ILE A 102 35.71 -5.74 3.21
C ILE A 102 36.77 -6.57 3.91
N ASN A 103 36.66 -7.90 3.84
CA ASN A 103 37.74 -8.76 4.30
C ASN A 103 38.89 -8.23 3.46
N GLU A 104 39.84 -7.57 4.12
CA GLU A 104 41.06 -7.17 3.46
C GLU A 104 41.57 -8.47 2.86
N GLU A 105 41.40 -8.62 1.54
CA GLU A 105 42.13 -9.60 0.75
C GLU A 105 43.55 -9.50 1.30
N PRO A 106 44.11 -10.57 1.91
CA PRO A 106 45.39 -10.46 2.57
C PRO A 106 46.35 -9.84 1.57
N ALA A 107 46.91 -8.67 1.93
CA ALA A 107 47.80 -7.92 1.08
C ALA A 107 48.80 -8.90 0.47
N PRO A 108 49.03 -8.87 -0.86
CA PRO A 108 49.96 -9.79 -1.49
C PRO A 108 51.29 -9.68 -0.73
N GLU A 109 51.77 -10.79 -0.18
CA GLU A 109 53.04 -10.82 0.53
C GLU A 109 54.12 -10.31 -0.43
N GLU A 110 54.53 -9.04 -0.26
CA GLU A 110 55.72 -8.50 -0.90
C GLU A 110 56.92 -9.25 -0.34
N GLY A 111 57.40 -10.27 -1.05
CA GLY A 111 58.55 -11.02 -0.54
C GLY A 111 59.02 -12.23 -1.32
N GLY A 112 58.84 -12.29 -2.64
CA GLY A 112 59.43 -13.33 -3.48
C GLY A 112 60.08 -12.71 -4.71
N SER A 113 61.39 -12.47 -4.64
CA SER A 113 62.27 -12.02 -5.72
C SER A 113 61.89 -12.60 -7.09
N PHE A 114 61.22 -11.79 -7.93
CA PHE A 114 60.98 -12.09 -9.35
C PHE A 114 62.18 -11.72 -10.23
N LEU A 115 63.35 -11.48 -9.63
CA LEU A 115 64.61 -11.18 -10.33
C LEU A 115 65.60 -12.37 -10.35
N ASP A 116 65.26 -13.51 -9.76
CA ASP A 116 66.13 -14.70 -9.73
C ASP A 116 65.88 -15.72 -10.85
N LYS A 117 65.09 -15.38 -11.90
CA LYS A 117 64.75 -16.36 -12.95
C LYS A 117 65.02 -15.98 -14.39
N TYR A 118 65.55 -14.79 -14.71
CA TYR A 118 65.98 -14.43 -16.06
C TYR A 118 67.14 -13.44 -16.06
#